data_AF-A0AAD6SCC3-F1
#
_entry.id   AF-A0AAD6SCC3-F1
#
_cell.length_a   1.000
_cell.length_b   1.000
_cell.length_c   1.000
_cell.angle_alpha   90.00
_cell.angle_beta   90.00
_cell.angle_gamma   90.00
#
_symmetry.space_group_name_H-M   'P 1'
#
loop_
_entity.id
_entity.type
_entity.pdbx_description
1 polymer ?
#
loop_
_entity_poly.entity_id
_entity_poly.type
_entity_poly.pdbx_seq_one_letter_code
_entity_poly.pdbx_strand_id
1 'polypeptide(L)'
;LPAEPKIFHGREVELADILKLFNETNPRIAILGAGGMGKTSLSMAVLHHSKIATKYGTNRFFIPCDGSTNKVDLAGLIGAHLGLKPGKDLTKAVLRHLDNAPPTLLVLDNLDTLWDPAKYRKEIEEFLSLLTDITSLALVITMRGVERPAQVKWTQPFLSPLEPLAHDAAQRMFLDIADDGHSLEEVNQILAVTDNMPLVISLLAHLVDTEGCSAILSRWEVEKTSLLSEGYDKRSNLELSISLSLSSARMISVPHAQHLLSLLAMLPDGLSDTELKHAKFPIKDILSCKAVLLRTALAYTDDHKRLKALIPIMEYMQRLLPATDEMIKPLFTHFQELLELYVVNVGQTSGVLAISQISLNVANIENLLRHVLQ
;
A
#
# COMPACT_ATOMS: atom_id res chain seq x y z
N LEU A 1 24.38 5.40 -4.74
CA LEU A 1 22.98 5.52 -4.30
C LEU A 1 22.14 6.02 -5.47
N PRO A 2 20.87 5.61 -5.62
CA PRO A 2 19.94 6.30 -6.50
C PRO A 2 19.78 7.78 -6.12
N ALA A 3 19.22 8.59 -7.02
CA ALA A 3 19.00 10.01 -6.77
C ALA A 3 18.05 10.23 -5.58
N GLU A 4 18.28 11.32 -4.85
CA GLU A 4 17.36 11.76 -3.80
C GLU A 4 16.01 12.20 -4.40
N PRO A 5 14.87 11.86 -3.77
CA PRO A 5 13.57 12.35 -4.19
C PRO A 5 13.54 13.88 -4.19
N LYS A 6 13.20 14.49 -5.33
CA LYS A 6 13.14 15.95 -5.46
C LYS A 6 11.84 16.55 -4.95
N ILE A 7 10.75 15.79 -5.06
CA ILE A 7 9.43 16.14 -4.55
C ILE A 7 9.14 15.14 -3.42
N PHE A 8 9.16 15.64 -2.18
CA PHE A 8 9.02 14.82 -0.98
C PHE A 8 8.28 15.63 0.10
N HIS A 9 6.97 15.40 0.22
CA HIS A 9 6.09 16.08 1.17
C HIS A 9 5.32 15.09 2.03
N GLY A 10 5.00 15.49 3.26
CA GLY A 10 4.05 14.78 4.12
C GLY A 10 4.59 13.48 4.73
N ARG A 11 5.91 13.34 4.78
CA ARG A 11 6.63 12.19 5.36
C ARG A 11 7.68 12.61 6.38
N GLU A 12 7.63 13.87 6.83
CA GLU A 12 8.59 14.45 7.75
C GLU A 12 8.51 13.79 9.13
N VAL A 13 7.31 13.38 9.56
CA VAL A 13 7.09 12.69 10.84
C VAL A 13 7.71 11.30 10.80
N GLU A 14 7.39 10.50 9.78
CA GLU A 14 7.92 9.14 9.61
C GLU A 14 9.43 9.16 9.41
N LEU A 15 9.95 10.13 8.65
CA LEU A 15 11.39 10.33 8.49
C LEU A 15 12.03 10.67 9.85
N ALA A 16 11.47 11.60 10.62
CA ALA A 16 11.98 11.95 11.94
C ALA A 16 11.97 10.75 12.90
N ASP A 17 10.91 9.95 12.88
CA ASP A 17 10.79 8.76 13.71
C ASP A 17 11.80 7.69 13.33
N ILE A 18 12.00 7.43 12.03
CA ILE A 18 13.07 6.55 11.55
C ILE A 18 14.43 7.06 12.02
N LEU A 19 14.71 8.35 11.87
CA LEU A 19 16.00 8.95 12.25
C LEU A 19 16.27 8.84 13.76
N LYS A 20 15.24 8.87 14.61
CA LYS A 20 15.39 8.62 16.05
C LYS A 20 15.87 7.20 16.33
N LEU A 21 15.40 6.20 15.58
CA LEU A 21 15.83 4.80 15.73
C LEU A 21 17.32 4.61 15.38
N PHE A 22 17.89 5.46 14.53
CA PHE A 22 19.32 5.44 14.20
C PHE A 22 20.25 5.95 15.32
N ASN A 23 19.71 6.47 16.41
CA ASN A 23 20.48 6.72 17.64
C ASN A 23 20.85 5.42 18.37
N GLU A 24 20.13 4.32 18.12
CA GLU A 24 20.58 2.98 18.54
C GLU A 24 21.83 2.57 17.73
N THR A 25 22.61 1.63 18.27
CA THR A 25 23.87 1.21 17.65
C THR A 25 23.67 0.82 16.18
N ASN A 26 22.67 -0.02 15.86
CA ASN A 26 22.24 -0.30 14.48
C ASN A 26 20.77 -0.78 14.40
N PRO A 27 19.85 0.03 13.83
CA PRO A 27 18.43 -0.30 13.83
C PRO A 27 18.05 -1.29 12.73
N ARG A 28 16.94 -2.01 12.97
CA ARG A 28 16.28 -2.93 12.05
C ARG A 28 14.87 -2.41 11.82
N ILE A 29 14.61 -1.83 10.65
CA ILE A 29 13.39 -1.05 10.39
C ILE A 29 12.66 -1.65 9.20
N ALA A 30 11.34 -1.82 9.32
CA ALA A 30 10.47 -2.19 8.21
C ALA A 30 9.52 -1.03 7.90
N ILE A 31 9.65 -0.48 6.69
CA ILE A 31 8.73 0.52 6.14
C ILE A 31 7.65 -0.25 5.36
N LEU A 32 6.44 -0.24 5.90
CA LEU A 32 5.32 -1.05 5.43
C LEU A 32 4.21 -0.18 4.85
N GLY A 33 3.21 -0.77 4.20
CA GLY A 33 2.07 -0.05 3.62
C GLY A 33 1.67 -0.55 2.23
N ALA A 34 0.54 -0.05 1.73
CA ALA A 34 0.02 -0.42 0.42
C ALA A 34 0.99 -0.04 -0.74
N GLY A 35 0.77 -0.63 -1.91
CA GLY A 35 1.48 -0.23 -3.13
C GLY A 35 1.27 1.27 -3.42
N GLY A 36 2.31 1.97 -3.88
CA GLY A 36 2.20 3.40 -4.21
C GLY A 36 2.22 4.40 -3.05
N MET A 37 2.42 3.94 -1.80
CA MET A 37 2.42 4.82 -0.60
C MET A 37 3.71 5.63 -0.36
N GLY A 38 4.71 5.55 -1.25
CA GLY A 38 5.96 6.29 -1.12
C GLY A 38 7.02 5.64 -0.21
N LYS A 39 6.93 4.34 0.07
CA LYS A 39 7.90 3.60 0.91
C LYS A 39 9.34 3.71 0.38
N THR A 40 9.53 3.53 -0.93
CA THR A 40 10.83 3.65 -1.60
C THR A 40 11.35 5.08 -1.52
N SER A 41 10.51 6.09 -1.72
CA SER A 41 10.91 7.49 -1.57
C SER A 41 11.34 7.82 -0.14
N LEU A 42 10.63 7.31 0.87
CA LEU A 42 10.99 7.47 2.27
C LEU A 42 12.33 6.79 2.61
N SER A 43 12.56 5.56 2.14
CA SER A 43 13.84 4.87 2.38
C SER A 43 15.01 5.58 1.70
N MET A 44 14.78 6.18 0.52
CA MET A 44 15.76 7.03 -0.16
C MET A 44 16.02 8.34 0.60
N ALA A 45 15.00 9.00 1.13
CA ALA A 45 15.16 10.19 1.97
C ALA A 45 15.99 9.88 3.23
N VAL A 46 15.76 8.73 3.87
CA VAL A 46 16.59 8.24 4.99
C VAL A 46 18.05 8.08 4.57
N LEU A 47 18.30 7.41 3.43
CA LEU A 47 19.66 7.21 2.93
C LEU A 47 20.39 8.53 2.69
N HIS A 48 19.73 9.54 2.14
CA HIS A 48 20.34 10.83 1.81
C HIS A 48 20.43 11.80 2.99
N HIS A 49 19.66 11.59 4.06
CA HIS A 49 19.65 12.49 5.21
C HIS A 49 21.06 12.71 5.81
N SER A 50 21.38 13.97 6.12
CA SER A 50 22.74 14.39 6.55
C SER A 50 23.31 13.56 7.70
N LYS A 51 22.51 13.31 8.75
CA LYS A 51 22.93 12.47 9.90
C LYS A 51 23.32 11.04 9.47
N ILE A 52 22.59 10.45 8.54
CA ILE A 52 22.86 9.11 8.01
C ILE A 52 24.10 9.13 7.12
N ALA A 53 24.25 10.18 6.31
CA ALA A 53 25.45 10.41 5.51
C ALA A 53 26.71 10.55 6.38
N THR A 54 26.63 11.28 7.49
CA THR A 54 27.74 11.43 8.44
C THR A 54 28.08 10.12 9.14
N LYS A 55 27.07 9.34 9.58
CA LYS A 55 27.30 8.09 10.33
C LYS A 55 27.85 6.96 9.46
N TYR A 56 27.31 6.77 8.26
CA TYR A 56 27.61 5.61 7.40
C TYR A 56 28.51 5.95 6.20
N GLY A 57 28.73 7.23 5.90
CA GLY A 57 29.60 7.67 4.81
C GLY A 57 29.15 7.13 3.45
N THR A 58 30.05 6.42 2.76
CA THR A 58 29.77 5.75 1.48
C THR A 58 29.20 4.34 1.66
N ASN A 59 29.16 3.78 2.88
CA ASN A 59 28.66 2.43 3.18
C ASN A 59 27.13 2.43 3.36
N ARG A 60 26.45 3.02 2.38
CA ARG A 60 25.00 3.12 2.29
C ARG A 60 24.60 2.46 0.98
N PHE A 61 23.82 1.39 1.06
CA PHE A 61 23.48 0.58 -0.10
C PHE A 61 21.96 0.52 -0.23
N PHE A 62 21.47 0.88 -1.41
CA PHE A 62 20.09 0.70 -1.81
C PHE A 62 20.03 -0.48 -2.78
N ILE A 63 19.24 -1.49 -2.45
CA ILE A 63 19.16 -2.74 -3.19
C ILE A 63 17.69 -2.97 -3.59
N PRO A 64 17.34 -2.73 -4.87
CA PRO A 64 16.01 -3.05 -5.37
C PRO A 64 15.89 -4.57 -5.54
N CYS A 65 15.05 -5.22 -4.75
CA CYS A 65 14.85 -6.67 -4.81
C CYS A 65 13.99 -7.13 -6.01
N ASP A 66 13.46 -6.19 -6.81
CA ASP A 66 12.74 -6.45 -8.05
C ASP A 66 13.59 -7.35 -8.99
N GLY A 67 13.20 -8.62 -9.14
CA GLY A 67 13.85 -9.56 -10.08
C GLY A 67 14.71 -10.65 -9.44
N SER A 68 14.89 -10.66 -8.11
CA SER A 68 15.42 -11.83 -7.40
C SER A 68 14.29 -12.81 -7.07
N THR A 69 14.57 -14.12 -7.05
CA THR A 69 13.54 -15.15 -6.83
C THR A 69 13.75 -16.00 -5.58
N ASN A 70 14.95 -15.99 -5.00
CA ASN A 70 15.32 -16.83 -3.86
C ASN A 70 16.48 -16.19 -3.06
N LYS A 71 16.92 -16.85 -1.97
CA LYS A 71 18.04 -16.37 -1.13
C LYS A 71 19.34 -16.20 -1.88
N VAL A 72 19.70 -17.12 -2.77
CA VAL A 72 20.95 -17.07 -3.53
C VAL A 72 20.97 -15.86 -4.45
N ASP A 73 19.84 -15.57 -5.10
CA ASP A 73 19.69 -14.37 -5.92
C ASP A 73 19.84 -13.10 -5.09
N LEU A 74 19.20 -13.03 -3.91
CA LEU A 74 19.32 -11.88 -3.01
C LEU A 74 20.76 -11.68 -2.51
N ALA A 75 21.44 -12.76 -2.10
CA ALA A 75 22.85 -12.71 -1.74
C ALA A 75 23.72 -12.29 -2.93
N GLY A 76 23.39 -12.75 -4.15
CA GLY A 76 24.04 -12.33 -5.38
C GLY A 76 23.90 -10.84 -5.65
N LEU A 77 22.69 -10.33 -5.49
CA LEU A 77 22.35 -8.93 -5.68
C LEU A 77 23.06 -8.04 -4.65
N ILE A 78 23.07 -8.44 -3.37
CA ILE A 78 23.84 -7.76 -2.32
C ILE A 78 25.33 -7.79 -2.64
N GLY A 79 25.86 -8.97 -2.99
CA GLY A 79 27.27 -9.13 -3.36
C GLY A 79 27.69 -8.22 -4.51
N ALA A 80 26.86 -8.10 -5.55
CA ALA A 80 27.12 -7.20 -6.68
C ALA A 80 27.21 -5.72 -6.24
N HIS A 81 26.30 -5.26 -5.37
CA HIS A 81 26.33 -3.89 -4.83
C HIS A 81 27.53 -3.64 -3.89
N LEU A 82 28.03 -4.68 -3.23
CA LEU A 82 29.25 -4.65 -2.42
C LEU A 82 30.54 -4.82 -3.25
N GLY A 83 30.44 -5.01 -4.57
CA GLY A 83 31.59 -5.24 -5.45
C GLY A 83 32.25 -6.61 -5.30
N LEU A 84 31.53 -7.59 -4.75
CA LEU A 84 32.02 -8.96 -4.59
C LEU A 84 31.96 -9.72 -5.92
N LYS A 85 32.99 -10.52 -6.19
CA LYS A 85 33.01 -11.41 -7.36
C LYS A 85 32.10 -12.62 -7.12
N PRO A 86 31.41 -13.12 -8.16
CA PRO A 86 30.68 -14.38 -8.07
C PRO A 86 31.60 -15.52 -7.62
N GLY A 87 31.09 -16.43 -6.80
CA GLY A 87 31.85 -17.54 -6.25
C GLY A 87 30.95 -18.63 -5.67
N LYS A 88 31.54 -19.77 -5.29
CA LYS A 88 30.81 -20.97 -4.84
C LYS A 88 29.93 -20.75 -3.61
N ASP A 89 30.27 -19.80 -2.73
CA ASP A 89 29.49 -19.51 -1.53
C ASP A 89 29.34 -18.00 -1.32
N LEU A 90 28.56 -17.39 -2.21
CA LEU A 90 28.35 -15.94 -2.22
C LEU A 90 27.62 -15.44 -0.98
N THR A 91 26.74 -16.26 -0.40
CA THR A 91 26.05 -15.95 0.86
C THR A 91 27.06 -15.75 2.00
N LYS A 92 27.98 -16.70 2.21
CA LYS A 92 29.02 -16.53 3.24
C LYS A 92 29.98 -15.39 2.92
N ALA A 93 30.28 -15.16 1.65
CA ALA A 93 31.14 -14.05 1.25
C ALA A 93 30.51 -12.69 1.60
N VAL A 94 29.21 -12.51 1.34
CA VAL A 94 28.44 -11.31 1.72
C VAL A 94 28.43 -11.12 3.22
N LEU A 95 28.06 -12.15 4.00
CA LEU A 95 28.01 -12.05 5.45
C LEU A 95 29.37 -11.68 6.04
N ARG A 96 30.45 -12.34 5.59
CA ARG A 96 31.82 -12.02 6.03
C ARG A 96 32.25 -10.62 5.63
N HIS A 97 31.88 -10.17 4.42
CA HIS A 97 32.23 -8.82 3.98
C HIS A 97 31.56 -7.77 4.86
N LEU A 98 30.26 -7.91 5.13
CA LEU A 98 29.49 -7.00 5.99
C LEU A 98 29.97 -7.04 7.46
N ASP A 99 30.34 -8.20 7.97
CA ASP A 99 30.84 -8.36 9.35
C ASP A 99 32.20 -7.68 9.58
N ASN A 100 33.05 -7.65 8.54
CA ASN A 100 34.35 -6.95 8.58
C ASN A 100 34.26 -5.50 8.07
N ALA A 101 33.08 -5.05 7.63
CA ALA A 101 32.90 -3.71 7.10
C ALA A 101 32.79 -2.68 8.24
N PRO A 102 33.12 -1.40 7.96
CA PRO A 102 32.70 -0.30 8.84
C PRO A 102 31.16 -0.27 8.99
N PRO A 103 30.61 0.54 9.91
CA PRO A 103 29.17 0.70 10.04
C PRO A 103 28.50 0.88 8.68
N THR A 104 27.55 -0.01 8.37
CA THR A 104 26.93 -0.11 7.04
C THR A 104 25.42 -0.02 7.17
N LEU A 105 24.78 0.73 6.27
CA LEU A 105 23.32 0.78 6.14
C LEU A 105 22.91 0.09 4.85
N LEU A 106 22.08 -0.95 4.98
CA LEU A 106 21.50 -1.71 3.89
C LEU A 106 20.00 -1.44 3.79
N VAL A 107 19.54 -0.95 2.64
CA VAL A 107 18.12 -0.86 2.29
C VAL A 107 17.78 -1.98 1.31
N LEU A 108 16.89 -2.88 1.69
CA LEU A 108 16.29 -3.89 0.80
C LEU A 108 14.89 -3.42 0.38
N ASP A 109 14.76 -2.93 -0.85
CA ASP A 109 13.53 -2.34 -1.36
C ASP A 109 12.67 -3.40 -2.07
N ASN A 110 11.35 -3.38 -1.85
CA ASN A 110 10.38 -4.34 -2.39
C ASN A 110 10.69 -5.81 -2.03
N LEU A 111 11.10 -6.05 -0.78
CA LEU A 111 11.49 -7.38 -0.31
C LEU A 111 10.33 -8.39 -0.30
N ASP A 112 9.08 -7.92 -0.34
CA ASP A 112 7.90 -8.79 -0.40
C ASP A 112 7.86 -9.66 -1.66
N THR A 113 8.46 -9.22 -2.76
CA THR A 113 8.60 -10.04 -3.99
C THR A 113 9.34 -11.36 -3.73
N LEU A 114 10.28 -11.38 -2.79
CA LEU A 114 11.05 -12.55 -2.36
C LEU A 114 10.44 -13.26 -1.17
N TRP A 115 9.90 -12.51 -0.22
CA TRP A 115 9.45 -13.02 1.07
C TRP A 115 8.03 -13.59 1.04
N ASP A 116 7.16 -13.06 0.19
CA ASP A 116 5.75 -13.46 0.13
C ASP A 116 5.55 -14.92 -0.34
N PRO A 117 6.28 -15.43 -1.36
CA PRO A 117 6.19 -16.83 -1.76
C PRO A 117 6.54 -17.81 -0.62
N ALA A 118 5.55 -18.63 -0.23
CA ALA A 118 5.70 -19.58 0.89
C ALA A 118 6.91 -20.52 0.76
N LYS A 119 7.29 -20.88 -0.47
CA LYS A 119 8.45 -21.73 -0.78
C LYS A 119 9.78 -21.14 -0.28
N TYR A 120 9.95 -19.82 -0.35
CA TYR A 120 11.22 -19.15 -0.04
C TYR A 120 11.17 -18.36 1.26
N ARG A 121 9.97 -18.07 1.79
CA ARG A 121 9.77 -17.25 3.00
C ARG A 121 10.70 -17.61 4.16
N LYS A 122 10.74 -18.89 4.55
CA LYS A 122 11.58 -19.36 5.66
C LYS A 122 13.07 -19.12 5.41
N GLU A 123 13.53 -19.39 4.19
CA GLU A 123 14.92 -19.23 3.79
C GLU A 123 15.34 -17.74 3.76
N ILE A 124 14.42 -16.86 3.32
CA ILE A 124 14.63 -15.40 3.36
C ILE A 124 14.67 -14.91 4.81
N GLU A 125 13.76 -15.37 5.68
CA GLU A 125 13.77 -15.02 7.11
C GLU A 125 15.04 -15.46 7.83
N GLU A 126 15.52 -16.68 7.56
CA GLU A 126 16.80 -17.18 8.08
C GLU A 126 17.98 -16.31 7.60
N PHE A 127 17.97 -15.88 6.33
CA PHE A 127 19.02 -15.01 5.81
C PHE A 127 18.96 -13.60 6.40
N LEU A 128 17.77 -13.03 6.60
CA LEU A 128 17.60 -11.76 7.31
C LEU A 128 18.10 -11.88 8.75
N SER A 129 17.81 -13.00 9.44
CA SER A 129 18.34 -13.26 10.79
C SER A 129 19.86 -13.17 10.80
N LEU A 130 20.54 -13.87 9.88
CA LEU A 130 22.00 -13.85 9.74
C LEU A 130 22.56 -12.46 9.45
N LEU A 131 21.89 -11.66 8.59
CA LEU A 131 22.28 -10.28 8.36
C LEU A 131 22.16 -9.45 9.64
N THR A 132 21.08 -9.64 10.40
CA THR A 132 20.81 -8.84 11.60
C THR A 132 21.61 -9.22 12.84
N ASP A 133 22.31 -10.35 12.80
CA ASP A 133 23.34 -10.74 13.80
C ASP A 133 24.62 -9.91 13.66
N ILE A 134 24.85 -9.30 12.49
CA ILE A 134 26.00 -8.43 12.24
C ILE A 134 25.80 -7.12 12.99
N THR A 135 26.61 -6.92 14.04
CA THR A 135 26.44 -5.79 14.96
C THR A 135 26.72 -4.43 14.33
N SER A 136 27.47 -4.35 13.24
CA SER A 136 27.81 -3.14 12.48
C SER A 136 26.79 -2.80 11.38
N LEU A 137 25.79 -3.66 11.14
CA LEU A 137 24.83 -3.53 10.05
C LEU A 137 23.50 -2.95 10.53
N ALA A 138 23.13 -1.79 10.02
CA ALA A 138 21.77 -1.29 10.06
C ALA A 138 20.99 -1.80 8.84
N LEU A 139 19.75 -2.22 9.06
CA LEU A 139 18.88 -2.79 8.03
C LEU A 139 17.58 -2.02 7.95
N VAL A 140 17.23 -1.57 6.75
CA VAL A 140 15.92 -1.04 6.42
C VAL A 140 15.34 -1.91 5.32
N ILE A 141 14.08 -2.30 5.44
CA ILE A 141 13.36 -3.00 4.39
C ILE A 141 12.12 -2.21 3.98
N THR A 142 11.71 -2.32 2.72
CA THR A 142 10.39 -1.86 2.28
C THR A 142 9.58 -3.05 1.79
N MET A 143 8.32 -3.13 2.19
CA MET A 143 7.42 -4.23 1.81
C MET A 143 5.97 -3.78 1.70
N ARG A 144 5.21 -4.48 0.85
CA ARG A 144 3.76 -4.34 0.77
C ARG A 144 3.02 -5.07 1.88
N GLY A 145 1.91 -4.48 2.31
CA GLY A 145 1.11 -4.98 3.44
C GLY A 145 1.65 -4.51 4.78
N VAL A 146 1.23 -5.18 5.86
CA VAL A 146 1.49 -4.74 7.24
C VAL A 146 2.27 -5.77 8.08
N GLU A 147 2.70 -6.86 7.46
CA GLU A 147 3.45 -7.92 8.15
C GLU A 147 4.96 -7.74 7.98
N ARG A 148 5.69 -8.00 9.07
CA ARG A 148 7.15 -8.03 9.08
C ARG A 148 7.65 -9.47 8.91
N PRO A 149 8.78 -9.70 8.25
CA PRO A 149 9.47 -10.99 8.28
C PRO A 149 9.73 -11.45 9.71
N ALA A 150 9.52 -12.75 9.98
CA ALA A 150 9.87 -13.36 11.25
C ALA A 150 11.38 -13.51 11.40
N GLN A 151 11.82 -14.01 12.56
CA GLN A 151 13.24 -14.27 12.90
C GLN A 151 14.15 -13.03 12.97
N VAL A 152 13.59 -11.83 12.76
CA VAL A 152 14.29 -10.56 12.98
C VAL A 152 13.73 -9.87 14.22
N LYS A 153 14.63 -9.47 15.13
CA LYS A 153 14.28 -8.58 16.23
C LYS A 153 14.19 -7.13 15.72
N TRP A 154 13.04 -6.77 15.15
CA TRP A 154 12.80 -5.42 14.65
C TRP A 154 12.93 -4.37 15.76
N THR A 155 13.54 -3.23 15.44
CA THR A 155 13.73 -2.12 16.38
C THR A 155 12.38 -1.50 16.74
N GLN A 156 12.19 -1.20 18.03
CA GLN A 156 10.99 -0.59 18.58
C GLN A 156 11.25 0.89 18.95
N PRO A 157 10.24 1.78 18.90
CA PRO A 157 8.87 1.52 18.46
C PRO A 157 8.78 1.20 16.97
N PHE A 158 7.80 0.37 16.60
CA PHE A 158 7.56 0.01 15.22
C PHE A 158 6.97 1.20 14.45
N LEU A 159 7.48 1.45 13.25
CA LEU A 159 6.83 2.37 12.32
C LEU A 159 5.47 1.79 11.90
N SER A 160 4.42 2.59 12.01
CA SER A 160 3.11 2.24 11.43
C SER A 160 3.23 2.07 9.92
N PRO A 161 2.42 1.19 9.29
CA PRO A 161 2.32 1.15 7.84
C PRO A 161 2.00 2.56 7.29
N LEU A 162 2.64 2.95 6.19
CA LEU A 162 2.39 4.26 5.59
C LEU A 162 0.96 4.36 5.08
N GLU A 163 0.29 5.41 5.53
CA GLU A 163 -1.05 5.81 5.13
C GLU A 163 -0.98 6.80 3.95
N PRO A 164 -2.10 7.10 3.28
CA PRO A 164 -2.15 8.20 2.32
C PRO A 164 -1.63 9.52 2.90
N LEU A 165 -1.25 10.45 2.02
CA LEU A 165 -0.76 11.75 2.49
C LEU A 165 -1.89 12.53 3.16
N ALA A 166 -1.50 13.35 4.14
CA ALA A 166 -2.36 14.43 4.59
C ALA A 166 -2.72 15.33 3.41
N HIS A 167 -3.94 15.86 3.40
CA HIS A 167 -4.47 16.58 2.25
C HIS A 167 -3.62 17.80 1.85
N ASP A 168 -3.08 18.54 2.83
CA ASP A 168 -2.17 19.67 2.58
C ASP A 168 -0.85 19.25 1.91
N ALA A 169 -0.31 18.08 2.28
CA ALA A 169 0.89 17.53 1.68
C ALA A 169 0.62 16.97 0.28
N ALA A 170 -0.55 16.36 0.07
CA ALA A 170 -1.01 15.90 -1.24
C ALA A 170 -1.15 17.08 -2.21
N GLN A 171 -1.73 18.18 -1.76
CA GLN A 171 -1.86 19.42 -2.52
C GLN A 171 -0.50 20.02 -2.89
N ARG A 172 0.43 20.12 -1.92
CA ARG A 172 1.80 20.60 -2.17
C ARG A 172 2.53 19.71 -3.18
N MET A 173 2.44 18.39 -3.02
CA MET A 173 3.02 17.45 -3.96
C MET A 173 2.43 17.59 -5.38
N PHE A 174 1.12 17.82 -5.49
CA PHE A 174 0.47 18.04 -6.77
C PHE A 174 0.98 19.31 -7.46
N LEU A 175 1.01 20.44 -6.74
CA LEU A 175 1.43 21.73 -7.27
C LEU A 175 2.91 21.78 -7.65
N ASP A 176 3.77 21.06 -6.92
CA ASP A 176 5.19 20.92 -7.28
C ASP A 176 5.39 20.16 -8.62
N ILE A 177 4.39 19.41 -9.08
CA ILE A 177 4.44 18.63 -10.33
C ILE A 177 3.71 19.34 -11.48
N ALA A 178 2.49 19.86 -11.22
CA ALA A 178 1.59 20.41 -12.23
C ALA A 178 1.62 21.95 -12.34
N ASP A 179 2.55 22.61 -11.65
CA ASP A 179 2.69 24.07 -11.56
C ASP A 179 1.52 24.79 -10.86
N ASP A 180 1.72 26.07 -10.49
CA ASP A 180 0.82 26.85 -9.62
C ASP A 180 -0.37 27.53 -10.33
N GLY A 181 -0.55 27.27 -11.63
CA GLY A 181 -1.58 27.90 -12.47
C GLY A 181 -3.02 27.41 -12.26
N HIS A 182 -3.24 26.40 -11.43
CA HIS A 182 -4.55 25.77 -11.21
C HIS A 182 -5.29 26.33 -10.00
N SER A 183 -6.61 26.43 -10.10
CA SER A 183 -7.43 26.83 -8.94
C SER A 183 -7.44 25.73 -7.86
N LEU A 184 -7.59 26.14 -6.60
CA LEU A 184 -7.68 25.20 -5.47
C LEU A 184 -8.83 24.20 -5.65
N GLU A 185 -9.93 24.62 -6.26
CA GLU A 185 -11.10 23.77 -6.50
C GLU A 185 -10.78 22.63 -7.48
N GLU A 186 -10.11 22.95 -8.60
CA GLU A 186 -9.70 21.94 -9.59
C GLU A 186 -8.71 20.94 -8.99
N VAL A 187 -7.73 21.43 -8.22
CA VAL A 187 -6.76 20.56 -7.53
C VAL A 187 -7.49 19.61 -6.58
N ASN A 188 -8.44 20.12 -5.80
CA ASN A 188 -9.21 19.31 -4.85
C ASN A 188 -10.09 18.27 -5.56
N GLN A 189 -10.65 18.58 -6.72
CA GLN A 189 -11.40 17.62 -7.54
C GLN A 189 -10.51 16.48 -8.04
N ILE A 190 -9.28 16.77 -8.48
CA ILE A 190 -8.31 15.74 -8.86
C ILE A 190 -7.93 14.90 -7.64
N LEU A 191 -7.57 15.54 -6.51
CA LEU A 191 -7.16 14.84 -5.30
C LEU A 191 -8.27 13.92 -4.74
N ALA A 192 -9.54 14.30 -4.90
CA ALA A 192 -10.69 13.52 -4.44
C ALA A 192 -10.76 12.12 -5.06
N VAL A 193 -10.22 11.90 -6.27
CA VAL A 193 -10.19 10.57 -6.90
C VAL A 193 -8.92 9.77 -6.60
N THR A 194 -7.95 10.37 -5.93
CA THR A 194 -6.65 9.73 -5.61
C THR A 194 -6.60 9.08 -4.24
N ASP A 195 -7.56 9.38 -3.36
CA ASP A 195 -7.47 9.11 -1.92
C ASP A 195 -6.12 9.56 -1.31
N ASN A 196 -5.55 10.65 -1.82
CA ASN A 196 -4.23 11.17 -1.46
C ASN A 196 -3.08 10.14 -1.56
N MET A 197 -3.20 9.13 -2.44
CA MET A 197 -2.15 8.14 -2.66
C MET A 197 -1.00 8.78 -3.47
N PRO A 198 0.26 8.81 -2.95
CA PRO A 198 1.39 9.50 -3.61
C PRO A 198 1.60 9.12 -5.08
N LEU A 199 1.55 7.82 -5.40
CA LEU A 199 1.72 7.35 -6.76
C LEU A 199 0.64 7.90 -7.69
N VAL A 200 -0.62 7.89 -7.26
CA VAL A 200 -1.75 8.35 -8.08
C VAL A 200 -1.71 9.86 -8.26
N ILE A 201 -1.39 10.60 -7.19
CA ILE A 201 -1.16 12.06 -7.26
C ILE A 201 -0.09 12.37 -8.31
N SER A 202 1.07 11.70 -8.25
CA SER A 202 2.17 11.95 -9.18
C SER A 202 1.77 11.68 -10.64
N LEU A 203 1.05 10.59 -10.90
CA LEU A 203 0.64 10.22 -12.25
C LEU A 203 -0.39 11.21 -12.82
N LEU A 204 -1.42 11.57 -12.04
CA LEU A 204 -2.41 12.54 -12.49
C LEU A 204 -1.82 13.95 -12.61
N ALA A 205 -0.93 14.36 -11.71
CA ALA A 205 -0.30 15.67 -11.78
C ALA A 205 0.56 15.82 -13.05
N HIS A 206 1.31 14.80 -13.45
CA HIS A 206 2.04 14.83 -14.72
C HIS A 206 1.14 14.89 -15.95
N LEU A 207 -0.03 14.25 -15.91
CA LEU A 207 -1.00 14.35 -17.00
C LEU A 207 -1.66 15.75 -17.03
N VAL A 208 -1.96 16.31 -15.85
CA VAL A 208 -2.53 17.67 -15.73
C VAL A 208 -1.55 18.73 -16.22
N ASP A 209 -0.26 18.61 -15.92
CA ASP A 209 0.79 19.51 -16.45
C ASP A 209 0.72 19.63 -17.99
N THR A 210 0.32 18.55 -18.66
CA THR A 210 0.22 18.50 -20.13
C THR A 210 -1.17 18.78 -20.71
N GLU A 211 -2.25 18.37 -20.03
CA GLU A 211 -3.62 18.34 -20.59
C GLU A 211 -4.61 19.24 -19.82
N GLY A 212 -4.29 19.64 -18.59
CA GLY A 212 -5.14 20.43 -17.70
C GLY A 212 -6.17 19.63 -16.90
N CYS A 213 -6.59 20.16 -15.75
CA CYS A 213 -7.47 19.49 -14.78
C CYS A 213 -8.80 19.01 -15.40
N SER A 214 -9.49 19.87 -16.15
CA SER A 214 -10.81 19.53 -16.71
C SER A 214 -10.74 18.34 -17.68
N ALA A 215 -9.72 18.27 -18.52
CA ALA A 215 -9.56 17.17 -19.47
C ALA A 215 -9.28 15.85 -18.73
N ILE A 216 -8.40 15.90 -17.73
CA ILE A 216 -8.05 14.73 -16.91
C ILE A 216 -9.23 14.22 -16.09
N LEU A 217 -10.06 15.11 -15.52
CA LEU A 217 -11.29 14.72 -14.83
C LEU A 217 -12.27 14.01 -15.78
N SER A 218 -12.51 14.56 -16.97
CA SER A 218 -13.39 13.93 -17.96
C SER A 218 -12.85 12.58 -18.46
N ARG A 219 -11.53 12.45 -18.65
CA ARG A 219 -10.91 11.17 -19.00
C ARG A 219 -11.01 10.16 -17.85
N TRP A 220 -10.78 10.59 -16.62
CA TRP A 220 -10.90 9.74 -15.44
C TRP A 220 -12.28 9.11 -15.33
N GLU A 221 -13.36 9.85 -15.62
CA GLU A 221 -14.73 9.31 -15.58
C GLU A 221 -14.93 8.08 -16.48
N VAL A 222 -14.21 7.99 -17.60
CA VAL A 222 -14.35 6.93 -18.61
C VAL A 222 -13.24 5.87 -18.47
N GLU A 223 -11.98 6.31 -18.42
CA GLU A 223 -10.79 5.46 -18.46
C GLU A 223 -10.43 4.91 -17.06
N LYS A 224 -10.80 5.62 -15.99
CA LYS A 224 -10.48 5.23 -14.60
C LYS A 224 -8.99 4.92 -14.45
N THR A 225 -8.65 3.77 -13.86
CA THR A 225 -7.25 3.37 -13.63
C THR A 225 -6.46 3.11 -14.92
N SER A 226 -7.10 2.89 -16.08
CA SER A 226 -6.35 2.69 -17.32
C SER A 226 -5.63 3.97 -17.77
N LEU A 227 -6.16 5.14 -17.41
CA LEU A 227 -5.50 6.43 -17.60
C LEU A 227 -4.10 6.46 -16.99
N LEU A 228 -3.92 5.73 -15.88
CA LEU A 228 -2.68 5.66 -15.10
C LEU A 228 -1.76 4.52 -15.54
N SER A 229 -2.12 3.82 -16.63
CA SER A 229 -1.38 2.69 -17.18
C SER A 229 -0.58 3.03 -18.45
N GLU A 230 -0.81 4.22 -19.03
CA GLU A 230 -0.22 4.66 -20.31
C GLU A 230 1.23 5.19 -20.19
N GLY A 231 1.86 5.10 -19.02
CA GLY A 231 3.22 5.58 -18.76
C GLY A 231 4.36 4.66 -19.25
N TYR A 232 5.50 5.26 -19.60
CA TYR A 232 6.71 4.59 -20.13
C TYR A 232 7.44 3.65 -19.14
N ASP A 233 7.19 3.71 -17.82
CA ASP A 233 7.89 2.91 -16.79
C ASP A 233 6.93 1.98 -16.03
N LYS A 234 7.32 0.72 -15.86
CA LYS A 234 6.61 -0.30 -15.06
C LYS A 234 6.45 0.12 -13.60
N ARG A 235 7.36 0.95 -13.07
CA ARG A 235 7.29 1.47 -11.68
C ARG A 235 6.27 2.59 -11.50
N SER A 236 5.81 3.17 -12.60
CA SER A 236 4.79 4.22 -12.67
C SER A 236 3.42 3.67 -13.06
N ASN A 237 3.20 2.36 -12.89
CA ASN A 237 1.96 1.72 -13.29
C ASN A 237 1.17 1.27 -12.05
N LEU A 238 0.11 2.03 -11.73
CA LEU A 238 -0.78 1.73 -10.62
C LEU A 238 -1.38 0.33 -10.74
N GLU A 239 -1.81 -0.05 -11.94
CA GLU A 239 -2.47 -1.32 -12.21
C GLU A 239 -1.54 -2.50 -11.95
N LEU A 240 -0.28 -2.41 -12.37
CA LEU A 240 0.74 -3.41 -12.07
C LEU A 240 0.98 -3.52 -10.55
N SER A 241 0.99 -2.39 -9.83
CA SER A 241 1.11 -2.38 -8.38
C SER A 241 -0.07 -3.11 -7.71
N ILE A 242 -1.31 -2.87 -8.15
CA ILE A 242 -2.49 -3.57 -7.61
C ILE A 242 -2.45 -5.06 -7.99
N SER A 243 -2.18 -5.38 -9.26
CA SER A 243 -2.07 -6.76 -9.78
C SER A 243 -1.06 -7.61 -9.00
N LEU A 244 0.11 -7.05 -8.70
CA LEU A 244 1.15 -7.74 -7.91
C LEU A 244 0.68 -8.03 -6.48
N SER A 245 -0.14 -7.14 -5.90
CA SER A 245 -0.70 -7.33 -4.55
C SER A 245 -1.86 -8.34 -4.56
N LEU A 246 -2.61 -8.43 -5.66
CA LEU A 246 -3.65 -9.46 -5.85
C LEU A 246 -3.05 -10.85 -6.13
N SER A 247 -1.91 -10.88 -6.82
CA SER A 247 -1.20 -12.11 -7.20
C SER A 247 -0.22 -12.60 -6.12
N SER A 248 -0.20 -11.93 -4.97
CA SER A 248 0.61 -12.30 -3.82
C SER A 248 0.20 -13.69 -3.31
N ALA A 249 1.17 -14.48 -2.83
CA ALA A 249 0.92 -15.80 -2.27
C ALA A 249 0.01 -15.73 -1.04
N ARG A 250 0.11 -14.67 -0.22
CA ARG A 250 -0.83 -14.43 0.88
C ARG A 250 -2.25 -14.26 0.37
N MET A 251 -2.45 -13.46 -0.68
CA MET A 251 -3.78 -13.23 -1.27
C MET A 251 -4.34 -14.51 -1.91
N ILE A 252 -3.55 -15.20 -2.74
CA ILE A 252 -3.95 -16.45 -3.42
C ILE A 252 -4.29 -17.56 -2.42
N SER A 253 -3.65 -17.59 -1.25
CA SER A 253 -3.94 -18.60 -0.23
C SER A 253 -5.35 -18.51 0.37
N VAL A 254 -6.10 -17.43 0.10
CA VAL A 254 -7.48 -17.22 0.56
C VAL A 254 -8.39 -16.98 -0.67
N PRO A 255 -8.96 -18.05 -1.28
CA PRO A 255 -9.59 -17.97 -2.60
C PRO A 255 -10.72 -16.94 -2.74
N HIS A 256 -11.51 -16.71 -1.68
CA HIS A 256 -12.64 -15.77 -1.71
C HIS A 256 -12.27 -14.33 -1.32
N ALA A 257 -11.01 -14.04 -0.99
CA ALA A 257 -10.60 -12.70 -0.60
C ALA A 257 -10.75 -11.69 -1.75
N GLN A 258 -10.47 -12.10 -2.98
CA GLN A 258 -10.67 -11.26 -4.15
C GLN A 258 -12.16 -10.92 -4.34
N HIS A 259 -13.06 -11.90 -4.13
CA HIS A 259 -14.50 -11.68 -4.22
C HIS A 259 -14.99 -10.65 -3.19
N LEU A 260 -14.46 -10.73 -1.95
CA LEU A 260 -14.76 -9.72 -0.93
C LEU A 260 -14.25 -8.33 -1.36
N LEU A 261 -13.06 -8.25 -1.95
CA LEU A 261 -12.54 -6.98 -2.45
C LEU A 261 -13.36 -6.43 -3.63
N SER A 262 -13.83 -7.29 -4.54
CA SER A 262 -14.75 -6.91 -5.62
C SER A 262 -16.07 -6.35 -5.09
N LEU A 263 -16.61 -6.90 -3.99
CA LEU A 263 -17.79 -6.33 -3.33
C LEU A 263 -17.49 -4.99 -2.65
N LEU A 264 -16.38 -4.90 -1.90
CA LEU A 264 -15.96 -3.65 -1.29
C LEU A 264 -15.73 -2.54 -2.31
N ALA A 265 -15.28 -2.90 -3.52
CA ALA A 265 -15.12 -1.96 -4.61
C ALA A 265 -16.43 -1.27 -5.02
N MET A 266 -17.59 -1.86 -4.75
CA MET A 266 -18.90 -1.27 -4.99
C MET A 266 -19.45 -0.49 -3.78
N LEU A 267 -18.73 -0.44 -2.67
CA LEU A 267 -19.21 0.06 -1.39
C LEU A 267 -18.30 1.19 -0.88
N PRO A 268 -18.52 2.45 -1.32
CA PRO A 268 -17.70 3.60 -0.92
C PRO A 268 -17.68 3.86 0.59
N ASP A 269 -18.73 3.50 1.33
CA ASP A 269 -18.75 3.58 2.79
C ASP A 269 -18.16 2.33 3.46
N GLY A 270 -17.78 1.31 2.69
CA GLY A 270 -17.26 0.04 3.20
C GLY A 270 -18.30 -0.79 3.95
N LEU A 271 -17.82 -1.73 4.77
CA LEU A 271 -18.65 -2.62 5.58
C LEU A 271 -18.09 -2.80 7.00
N SER A 272 -18.96 -2.73 8.00
CA SER A 272 -18.67 -3.14 9.38
C SER A 272 -18.58 -4.66 9.53
N ASP A 273 -17.98 -5.11 10.64
CA ASP A 273 -17.95 -6.55 10.98
C ASP A 273 -19.33 -7.16 11.20
N THR A 274 -20.30 -6.35 11.62
CA THR A 274 -21.70 -6.79 11.74
C THR A 274 -22.32 -7.02 10.37
N GLU A 275 -22.11 -6.12 9.41
CA GLU A 275 -22.65 -6.28 8.05
C GLU A 275 -21.99 -7.46 7.33
N LEU A 276 -20.66 -7.62 7.47
CA LEU A 276 -19.93 -8.77 6.94
C LEU A 276 -20.50 -10.11 7.41
N LYS A 277 -20.95 -10.20 8.67
CA LYS A 277 -21.53 -11.44 9.22
C LYS A 277 -22.99 -11.65 8.84
N HIS A 278 -23.77 -10.59 8.69
CA HIS A 278 -25.23 -10.69 8.53
C HIS A 278 -25.70 -10.68 7.08
N ALA A 279 -25.00 -10.04 6.16
CA ALA A 279 -25.47 -9.86 4.77
C ALA A 279 -25.38 -11.15 3.91
N LYS A 280 -25.22 -12.34 4.52
CA LYS A 280 -25.31 -13.68 3.89
C LYS A 280 -24.60 -13.79 2.52
N PHE A 281 -23.41 -13.22 2.42
CA PHE A 281 -22.60 -13.26 1.20
C PHE A 281 -22.28 -14.70 0.78
N PRO A 282 -22.20 -15.01 -0.52
CA PRO A 282 -21.70 -16.30 -1.03
C PRO A 282 -20.15 -16.39 -0.93
N ILE A 283 -19.59 -15.89 0.17
CA ILE A 283 -18.15 -15.80 0.45
C ILE A 283 -17.87 -16.66 1.67
N LYS A 284 -17.16 -17.76 1.47
CA LYS A 284 -16.70 -18.61 2.58
C LYS A 284 -15.60 -17.92 3.35
N ASP A 285 -15.55 -18.16 4.66
CA ASP A 285 -14.50 -17.66 5.55
C ASP A 285 -14.28 -16.14 5.46
N ILE A 286 -15.38 -15.36 5.47
CA ILE A 286 -15.33 -13.91 5.24
C ILE A 286 -14.40 -13.15 6.19
N LEU A 287 -14.25 -13.61 7.43
CA LEU A 287 -13.31 -13.01 8.39
C LEU A 287 -11.84 -13.27 8.01
N SER A 288 -11.54 -14.45 7.45
CA SER A 288 -10.22 -14.76 6.89
C SER A 288 -9.96 -13.92 5.64
N CYS A 289 -10.99 -13.69 4.81
CA CYS A 289 -10.94 -12.78 3.68
C CYS A 289 -10.64 -11.34 4.13
N LYS A 290 -11.38 -10.81 5.12
CA LYS A 290 -11.08 -9.50 5.73
C LYS A 290 -9.64 -9.44 6.24
N ALA A 291 -9.21 -10.46 6.98
CA ALA A 291 -7.87 -10.49 7.57
C ALA A 291 -6.77 -10.45 6.51
N VAL A 292 -6.90 -11.18 5.40
CA VAL A 292 -5.89 -11.14 4.34
C VAL A 292 -5.88 -9.80 3.60
N LEU A 293 -7.04 -9.19 3.35
CA LEU A 293 -7.12 -7.87 2.70
C LEU A 293 -6.44 -6.78 3.54
N LEU A 294 -6.60 -6.81 4.86
CA LEU A 294 -5.88 -5.93 5.78
C LEU A 294 -4.38 -6.26 5.80
N ARG A 295 -4.01 -7.55 5.81
CA ARG A 295 -2.60 -7.99 5.84
C ARG A 295 -1.82 -7.58 4.59
N THR A 296 -2.47 -7.58 3.43
CA THR A 296 -1.89 -7.15 2.14
C THR A 296 -2.02 -5.64 1.91
N ALA A 297 -2.73 -4.93 2.79
CA ALA A 297 -3.07 -3.50 2.65
C ALA A 297 -3.83 -3.17 1.35
N LEU A 298 -4.60 -4.14 0.84
CA LEU A 298 -5.59 -3.91 -0.22
C LEU A 298 -6.88 -3.29 0.32
N ALA A 299 -7.12 -3.44 1.62
CA ALA A 299 -8.17 -2.78 2.36
C ALA A 299 -7.61 -2.21 3.67
N TYR A 300 -8.33 -1.26 4.25
CA TYR A 300 -8.05 -0.67 5.55
C TYR A 300 -9.33 -0.62 6.39
N THR A 301 -9.18 -0.30 7.67
CA THR A 301 -10.31 -0.05 8.57
C THR A 301 -10.30 1.43 8.94
N ASP A 302 -11.39 2.13 8.70
CA ASP A 302 -11.51 3.55 9.04
C ASP A 302 -11.80 3.76 10.54
N ASP A 303 -11.91 5.03 10.95
CA ASP A 303 -12.22 5.41 12.33
C ASP A 303 -13.57 4.89 12.83
N HIS A 304 -14.49 4.61 11.91
CA HIS A 304 -15.80 4.00 12.17
C HIS A 304 -15.77 2.47 12.20
N LYS A 305 -14.58 1.86 12.14
CA LYS A 305 -14.35 0.42 12.12
C LYS A 305 -14.96 -0.29 10.90
N ARG A 306 -15.08 0.42 9.79
CA ARG A 306 -15.59 -0.12 8.52
C ARG A 306 -14.42 -0.50 7.63
N LEU A 307 -14.52 -1.70 7.05
CA LEU A 307 -13.57 -2.22 6.08
C LEU A 307 -13.80 -1.51 4.75
N LYS A 308 -12.78 -0.82 4.26
CA LYS A 308 -12.81 -0.01 3.02
C LYS A 308 -11.62 -0.33 2.14
N ALA A 309 -11.76 -0.08 0.84
CA ALA A 309 -10.65 -0.02 -0.09
C ALA A 309 -10.44 1.42 -0.53
N LEU A 310 -9.24 1.76 -1.01
CA LEU A 310 -8.97 3.10 -1.56
C LEU A 310 -9.59 3.21 -2.95
N ILE A 311 -10.07 4.39 -3.34
CA ILE A 311 -10.73 4.67 -4.62
C ILE A 311 -9.94 4.10 -5.81
N PRO A 312 -8.61 4.29 -5.93
CA PRO A 312 -7.87 3.71 -7.06
C PRO A 312 -7.90 2.17 -7.09
N ILE A 313 -7.98 1.50 -5.94
CA ILE A 313 -8.15 0.04 -5.85
C ILE A 313 -9.59 -0.34 -6.21
N MET A 314 -10.58 0.41 -5.73
CA MET A 314 -11.99 0.17 -6.05
C MET A 314 -12.22 0.27 -7.56
N GLU A 315 -11.72 1.32 -8.20
CA GLU A 315 -11.87 1.55 -9.64
C GLU A 315 -11.16 0.47 -10.48
N TYR A 316 -9.96 0.05 -10.07
CA TYR A 316 -9.28 -1.10 -10.69
C TYR A 316 -10.15 -2.37 -10.62
N MET A 317 -10.71 -2.66 -9.44
CA MET A 317 -11.51 -3.86 -9.22
C MET A 317 -12.82 -3.81 -9.99
N GLN A 318 -13.54 -2.68 -9.99
CA GLN A 318 -14.77 -2.54 -10.78
C GLN A 318 -14.52 -2.73 -12.28
N ARG A 319 -13.39 -2.23 -12.79
CA ARG A 319 -13.06 -2.30 -14.23
C ARG A 319 -12.61 -3.68 -14.68
N LEU A 320 -11.75 -4.35 -13.90
CA LEU A 320 -11.07 -5.58 -14.33
C LEU A 320 -11.59 -6.86 -13.65
N LEU A 321 -12.13 -6.75 -12.43
CA LEU A 321 -12.54 -7.87 -11.60
C LEU A 321 -13.87 -7.55 -10.87
N PRO A 322 -14.94 -7.15 -11.60
CA PRO A 322 -16.19 -6.70 -10.98
C PRO A 322 -16.85 -7.80 -10.15
N ALA A 323 -17.66 -7.38 -9.17
CA ALA A 323 -18.51 -8.33 -8.44
C ALA A 323 -19.59 -8.88 -9.37
N THR A 324 -19.93 -10.16 -9.19
CA THR A 324 -21.02 -10.80 -9.94
C THR A 324 -22.37 -10.53 -9.27
N ASP A 325 -23.45 -10.57 -10.04
CA ASP A 325 -24.82 -10.37 -9.53
C ASP A 325 -25.16 -11.28 -8.34
N GLU A 326 -24.65 -12.51 -8.33
CA GLU A 326 -24.83 -13.46 -7.22
C GLU A 326 -24.21 -12.93 -5.92
N MET A 327 -23.05 -12.26 -6.00
CA MET A 327 -22.38 -11.67 -4.85
C MET A 327 -23.05 -10.36 -4.41
N ILE A 328 -23.63 -9.61 -5.35
CA ILE A 328 -24.24 -8.30 -5.09
C ILE A 328 -25.66 -8.45 -4.54
N LYS A 329 -26.44 -9.44 -5.00
CA LYS A 329 -27.84 -9.64 -4.60
C LYS A 329 -28.07 -9.64 -3.07
N PRO A 330 -27.22 -10.28 -2.23
CA PRO A 330 -27.38 -10.19 -0.78
C PRO A 330 -27.20 -8.78 -0.20
N LEU A 331 -26.41 -7.89 -0.84
CA LEU A 331 -26.31 -6.48 -0.45
C LEU A 331 -27.64 -5.76 -0.67
N PHE A 332 -28.29 -5.99 -1.81
CA PHE A 332 -29.60 -5.42 -2.08
C PHE A 332 -30.62 -5.85 -1.03
N THR A 333 -30.69 -7.15 -0.75
CA THR A 333 -31.57 -7.68 0.29
C THR A 333 -31.26 -7.03 1.65
N HIS A 334 -29.98 -6.94 2.01
CA HIS A 334 -29.57 -6.36 3.29
C HIS A 334 -29.97 -4.88 3.43
N PHE A 335 -29.71 -4.05 2.43
CA PHE A 335 -30.06 -2.63 2.48
C PHE A 335 -31.56 -2.38 2.33
N GLN A 336 -32.28 -3.23 1.58
CA GLN A 336 -33.73 -3.19 1.54
C GLN A 336 -34.33 -3.51 2.92
N GLU A 337 -33.89 -4.58 3.58
CA GLU A 337 -34.31 -4.92 4.94
C GLU A 337 -34.02 -3.78 5.94
N LEU A 338 -32.88 -3.11 5.79
CA LEU A 338 -32.52 -1.95 6.61
C LEU A 338 -33.48 -0.76 6.40
N LEU A 339 -33.83 -0.47 5.15
CA LEU A 339 -34.79 0.60 4.81
C LEU A 339 -36.21 0.26 5.27
N GLU A 340 -36.65 -0.99 5.11
CA GLU A 340 -37.95 -1.46 5.61
C GLU A 340 -38.03 -1.37 7.14
N LEU A 341 -36.95 -1.76 7.84
CA LEU A 341 -36.86 -1.61 9.29
C LEU A 341 -37.05 -0.16 9.73
N TYR A 342 -36.45 0.79 9.01
CA TYR A 342 -36.66 2.21 9.26
C TYR A 342 -38.13 2.62 9.08
N VAL A 343 -38.73 2.26 7.94
CA VAL A 343 -40.13 2.61 7.60
C VAL A 343 -41.12 2.09 8.65
N VAL A 344 -40.94 0.87 9.15
CA VAL A 344 -41.82 0.26 10.15
C VAL A 344 -41.66 0.90 11.55
N ASN A 345 -40.50 1.48 11.84
CA ASN A 345 -40.15 2.00 13.17
C ASN A 345 -40.07 3.54 13.24
N VAL A 346 -40.68 4.25 12.29
CA VAL A 346 -40.71 5.71 12.27
C VAL A 346 -41.29 6.24 13.59
N GLY A 347 -40.55 7.14 14.26
CA GLY A 347 -40.94 7.73 15.55
C GLY A 347 -40.62 6.89 16.78
N GLN A 348 -39.99 5.71 16.63
CA GLN A 348 -39.56 4.84 17.72
C GLN A 348 -38.04 4.82 17.90
N THR A 349 -37.55 4.44 19.07
CA THR A 349 -36.10 4.33 19.37
C THR A 349 -35.38 3.36 18.43
N SER A 350 -36.06 2.28 17.99
CA SER A 350 -35.57 1.34 16.97
C SER A 350 -35.35 2.02 15.61
N GLY A 351 -36.18 3.01 15.25
CA GLY A 351 -36.00 3.82 14.05
C GLY A 351 -34.74 4.69 14.09
N VAL A 352 -34.32 5.14 15.28
CA VAL A 352 -33.08 5.93 15.44
C VAL A 352 -31.84 5.10 15.13
N LEU A 353 -31.81 3.83 15.55
CA LEU A 353 -30.72 2.90 15.21
C LEU A 353 -30.67 2.62 13.70
N ALA A 354 -31.84 2.45 13.07
CA ALA A 354 -31.92 2.28 11.63
C ALA A 354 -31.44 3.52 10.87
N ILE A 355 -31.80 4.74 11.30
CA ILE A 355 -31.29 6.00 10.73
C ILE A 355 -29.76 6.04 10.80
N SER A 356 -29.18 5.70 11.96
CA SER A 356 -27.72 5.72 12.11
C SER A 356 -27.03 4.72 11.17
N GLN A 357 -27.62 3.55 10.93
CA GLN A 357 -27.08 2.57 10.00
C GLN A 357 -27.25 2.99 8.54
N ILE A 358 -28.38 3.62 8.19
CA ILE A 358 -28.62 4.19 6.85
C ILE A 358 -27.62 5.32 6.58
N SER A 359 -27.39 6.22 7.54
CA SER A 359 -26.45 7.33 7.37
C SER A 359 -25.01 6.87 7.13
N LEU A 360 -24.63 5.71 7.67
CA LEU A 360 -23.32 5.10 7.47
C LEU A 360 -23.19 4.33 6.14
N ASN A 361 -24.27 4.24 5.36
CA ASN A 361 -24.34 3.48 4.11
C ASN A 361 -24.96 4.28 2.96
N VAL A 362 -25.01 5.61 3.05
CA VAL A 362 -25.65 6.44 2.01
C VAL A 362 -24.97 6.24 0.67
N ALA A 363 -23.64 6.33 0.60
CA ALA A 363 -22.91 6.16 -0.65
C ALA A 363 -22.94 4.70 -1.13
N ASN A 364 -23.00 3.73 -0.21
CA ASN A 364 -23.24 2.33 -0.56
C ASN A 364 -24.60 2.14 -1.26
N ILE A 365 -25.67 2.70 -0.70
CA ILE A 365 -27.03 2.61 -1.24
C ILE A 365 -27.10 3.32 -2.59
N GLU A 366 -26.57 4.54 -2.68
CA GLU A 366 -26.53 5.31 -3.94
C GLU A 366 -25.81 4.56 -5.06
N ASN A 367 -24.65 3.96 -4.77
CA ASN A 367 -23.87 3.25 -5.76
C ASN A 367 -24.57 1.96 -6.22
N LEU A 368 -25.19 1.23 -5.30
CA LEU A 368 -26.00 0.05 -5.63
C LEU A 368 -27.23 0.40 -6.48
N LEU A 369 -27.93 1.50 -6.17
CA LEU A 369 -29.05 1.95 -6.98
C LEU A 369 -28.61 2.33 -8.40
N ARG A 370 -27.47 3.01 -8.55
CA ARG A 370 -26.91 3.31 -9.88
C ARG A 370 -26.60 2.04 -10.66
N HIS A 371 -26.07 1.01 -10.02
CA HIS A 371 -25.75 -0.27 -10.66
C HIS A 371 -27.00 -0.99 -11.21
N VAL A 372 -28.17 -0.89 -10.55
CA VAL A 372 -29.42 -1.52 -11.04
C VAL A 372 -30.10 -0.72 -12.14
N LEU A 373 -29.85 0.59 -12.19
CA LEU A 373 -30.47 1.49 -13.16
C LEU A 373 -29.70 1.57 -14.50
N GLN A 374 -28.49 1.01 -14.57
CA GLN A 374 -27.68 0.84 -15.78
C GLN A 374 -27.99 -0.51 -16.43
#